data_AF-A0A752KK89-F1
#
_entry.id   AF-A0A752KK89-F1
#
_cell.length_a   1.000
_cell.length_b   1.000
_cell.length_c   1.000
_cell.angle_alpha   90.00
_cell.angle_beta   90.00
_cell.angle_gamma   90.00
#
_symmetry.space_group_name_H-M   'P 1'
#
loop_
_entity.id
_entity.type
_entity.pdbx_description
1 polymer ?
#
loop_
_entity_poly.entity_id
_entity_poly.type
_entity_poly.pdbx_seq_one_letter_code
_entity_poly.pdbx_strand_id
1 'polypeptide(L)' 'WISCSERMPDKGQRVLVCVDFDSSTVTPLVKEAEYTSSTFRIGPNTINTTGKPSVTHWMPVPAAPEPETMNG' A
#
# COMPACT_ATOMS: atom_id res chain seq x y z
N TRP A 1 -15.18 -2.24 -3.17
CA TRP A 1 -14.40 -1.02 -2.90
C TRP A 1 -14.05 -1.03 -1.43
N ILE A 2 -12.77 -1.19 -1.11
CA ILE A 2 -12.30 -1.06 0.27
C ILE A 2 -12.04 0.43 0.50
N SER A 3 -12.61 1.00 1.57
CA SER A 3 -12.44 2.43 1.89
C SER A 3 -10.96 2.76 2.10
N CYS A 4 -10.52 3.91 1.58
CA CYS A 4 -9.21 4.47 1.92
C CYS A 4 -9.11 4.66 3.44
N SER A 5 -8.01 4.22 4.05
CA SER A 5 -7.74 4.49 5.47
C SER A 5 -7.33 5.94 5.62
N GLU A 6 -7.87 6.66 6.61
CA GLU A 6 -7.43 8.02 6.94
C GLU A 6 -6.04 8.04 7.59
N ARG A 7 -5.59 6.89 8.10
CA ARG A 7 -4.27 6.74 8.70
C ARG A 7 -3.23 6.48 7.61
N MET A 8 -2.11 7.18 7.66
CA MET A 8 -0.94 6.90 6.82
C MET A 8 -0.07 5.80 7.46
N PRO A 9 0.67 5.00 6.66
CA PRO A 9 1.68 4.07 7.17
C PRO A 9 2.83 4.81 7.87
N ASP A 10 3.59 4.09 8.70
CA ASP A 10 4.81 4.61 9.31
C ASP A 10 5.98 4.58 8.32
N LYS A 11 6.97 5.45 8.51
CA LYS A 11 8.17 5.49 7.65
C LYS A 11 8.87 4.13 7.65
N GLY A 12 9.22 3.64 6.45
CA GLY A 12 9.87 2.36 6.23
C GLY A 12 8.92 1.17 6.14
N GLN A 13 7.61 1.35 6.39
CA GLN A 13 6.64 0.27 6.18
C GLN A 13 6.44 0.01 4.69
N ARG A 14 6.29 -1.28 4.36
CA ARG A 14 5.90 -1.72 3.03
C ARG A 14 4.38 -1.73 2.91
N VAL A 15 3.89 -1.19 1.80
CA VAL A 15 2.46 -1.08 1.50
C VAL A 15 2.19 -1.44 0.06
N LEU A 16 0.95 -1.76 -0.25
CA LEU A 16 0.47 -1.76 -1.63
C LEU A 16 -0.01 -0.35 -1.98
N VAL A 17 0.45 0.16 -3.12
CA VAL A 17 -0.02 1.44 -3.67
C VAL A 17 -0.74 1.18 -4.98
N CYS A 18 -1.86 1.88 -5.20
CA CYS A 18 -2.48 2.00 -6.49
C CYS A 18 -2.05 3.33 -7.10
N VAL A 19 -1.37 3.28 -8.23
CA VAL A 19 -0.95 4.46 -8.99
C VAL A 19 -1.91 4.59 -10.16
N ASP A 20 -2.80 5.56 -10.05
CA ASP A 20 -3.62 6.02 -11.17
C ASP A 20 -2.81 7.03 -11.99
N PHE A 21 -2.66 6.76 -13.27
CA PHE A 21 -1.90 7.62 -14.19
C PHE A 21 -2.77 8.74 -14.80
N ASP A 22 -4.05 8.82 -14.44
CA ASP A 22 -5.03 9.74 -15.03
C ASP A 22 -5.00 9.68 -16.57
N SER A 23 -4.99 8.45 -17.08
CA SER A 23 -4.82 8.15 -18.49
C SER A 23 -5.94 7.24 -18.97
N SER A 24 -6.56 7.59 -20.10
CA SER A 24 -7.56 6.75 -20.75
C SER A 24 -6.95 5.56 -21.49
N THR A 25 -5.62 5.50 -21.62
CA THR A 25 -4.90 4.46 -22.37
C THR A 25 -3.98 3.61 -21.49
N VAL A 26 -3.64 4.07 -20.28
CA VAL A 26 -2.78 3.35 -19.35
C VAL A 26 -3.59 2.89 -18.15
N THR A 27 -3.65 1.58 -17.96
CA THR A 27 -4.30 0.98 -16.79
C THR A 27 -3.55 1.34 -15.50
N PRO A 28 -4.26 1.62 -14.39
CA PRO A 28 -3.64 1.83 -13.09
C PRO A 28 -2.74 0.67 -12.67
N LEU A 29 -1.66 1.01 -11.94
CA LEU A 29 -0.69 0.04 -11.44
C LEU A 29 -0.88 -0.21 -9.94
N VAL A 30 -1.04 -1.47 -9.53
CA VAL A 30 -0.95 -1.87 -8.12
C VAL A 30 0.42 -2.49 -7.87
N LYS A 31 1.16 -1.98 -6.88
CA LYS A 31 2.53 -2.45 -6.59
C LYS A 31 2.93 -2.27 -5.13
N GLU A 32 3.86 -3.12 -4.66
CA GLU A 32 4.52 -2.94 -3.37
C GLU A 32 5.45 -1.71 -3.40
N ALA A 33 5.41 -0.90 -2.35
CA ALA A 33 6.26 0.27 -2.15
C ALA A 33 6.64 0.46 -0.68
N GLU A 34 7.77 1.12 -0.44
CA GLU A 34 8.17 1.59 0.90
C GLU A 34 7.71 3.03 1.11
N TYR A 35 7.03 3.32 2.22
CA TYR A 35 6.63 4.69 2.56
C TYR A 35 7.79 5.46 3.20
N THR A 36 8.14 6.61 2.64
CA THR A 36 9.31 7.40 3.07
C THR A 36 8.97 8.52 4.06
N SER A 37 7.72 8.57 4.56
CA SER A 37 7.10 9.71 5.29
C SER A 37 6.52 10.83 4.42
N SER A 38 6.75 10.80 3.10
CA SER A 38 6.23 11.84 2.18
C SER A 38 6.01 11.32 0.76
N THR A 39 6.73 10.27 0.38
CA THR A 39 6.67 9.64 -0.94
C THR A 39 6.62 8.11 -0.80
N PHE A 40 6.47 7.42 -1.93
CA PHE A 40 6.54 5.97 -2.01
C PHE A 40 7.72 5.56 -2.88
N ARG A 41 8.52 4.59 -2.42
CA ARG A 41 9.68 4.09 -3.15
C ARG A 41 9.39 2.71 -3.72
N ILE A 42 9.50 2.57 -5.04
CA ILE A 42 9.28 1.32 -5.78
C ILE A 42 10.59 0.94 -6.46
N GLY A 43 11.30 -0.03 -5.88
CA GLY A 43 12.65 -0.38 -6.34
C GLY A 43 13.58 0.84 -6.31
N PRO A 44 14.24 1.23 -7.43
CA PRO A 44 15.08 2.42 -7.47
C PRO A 44 14.28 3.74 -7.63
N ASN A 45 12.99 3.66 -7.96
CA ASN A 45 12.18 4.83 -8.32
C ASN A 45 11.44 5.41 -7.11
N THR A 46 11.22 6.73 -7.13
CA THR A 46 10.41 7.45 -6.12
C THR A 46 9.17 8.03 -6.78
N ILE A 47 8.00 7.80 -6.18
CA ILE A 47 6.72 8.33 -6.63
C ILE A 47 6.28 9.44 -5.67
N ASN A 48 6.10 10.64 -6.24
CA ASN A 48 5.59 11.81 -5.52
C ASN A 48 4.08 11.66 -5.28
N THR A 49 3.61 12.16 -4.14
CA THR A 49 2.21 12.15 -3.70
C THR A 49 1.37 13.32 -4.23
N THR A 50 1.91 14.16 -5.11
CA THR A 50 1.25 15.38 -5.59
C THR A 50 0.27 15.20 -6.75
N GLY A 51 0.16 14.01 -7.34
CA GLY A 51 -0.98 13.63 -8.20
C GLY A 51 -1.85 12.63 -7.44
N LYS A 52 -3.18 12.82 -7.39
CA LYS A 52 -4.16 12.15 -6.49
C LYS A 52 -3.78 10.70 -6.17
N PRO A 53 -2.93 10.45 -5.14
CA PRO A 53 -2.45 9.11 -4.87
C PRO A 53 -3.58 8.45 -4.10
N SER A 54 -4.35 7.63 -4.79
CA SER A 54 -5.28 6.75 -4.11
C SER A 54 -4.45 5.63 -3.50
N VAL A 55 -3.86 5.89 -2.34
CA VAL A 55 -3.22 4.84 -1.53
C VAL A 55 -4.36 3.95 -1.03
N THR A 56 -4.69 2.96 -1.84
CA THR A 56 -5.73 2.01 -1.51
C THR A 56 -5.15 1.04 -0.50
N HIS A 57 -5.50 1.29 0.76
CA HIS A 57 -5.41 0.33 1.85
C HIS A 57 -3.99 -0.07 2.27
N TRP A 58 -3.53 0.47 3.40
CA TRP A 58 -2.54 -0.23 4.20
C TRP A 58 -3.30 -1.18 5.14
N MET A 59 -2.96 -2.46 5.10
CA MET A 59 -3.22 -3.36 6.21
C MET A 59 -1.85 -3.87 6.66
N PRO A 60 -1.55 -3.87 7.97
CA PRO A 60 -0.39 -4.63 8.43
C PRO A 60 -0.56 -6.07 7.97
N VAL A 61 0.56 -6.75 7.69
CA VAL A 61 0.51 -8.19 7.43
C VAL A 61 -0.25 -8.84 8.60
N PRO A 62 -1.34 -9.58 8.34
CA PRO A 62 -2.09 -10.19 9.42
C PRO A 62 -1.16 -11.12 10.22
N ALA A 63 -1.41 -11.22 11.53
CA ALA A 63 -0.70 -12.19 12.35
C ALA A 63 -0.86 -13.60 11.75
N ALA A 64 0.17 -14.44 11.88
CA ALA A 64 0.04 -15.83 11.51
C ALA A 64 -1.17 -16.44 12.24
N PRO A 65 -1.98 -17.30 11.58
CA PRO A 65 -3.10 -17.96 12.24
C PRO A 65 -2.58 -18.72 13.46
N GLU A 66 -3.29 -18.61 14.58
CA GLU A 66 -2.96 -19.37 15.78
C GLU A 66 -3.11 -20.87 15.49
N PRO A 67 -2.15 -21.72 15.91
CA PRO A 67 -2.30 -23.15 15.76
C PRO A 67 -3.54 -23.60 16.55
N GLU A 68 -4.43 -24.34 15.89
CA GLU A 68 -5.60 -24.93 16.55
C GLU A 68 -5.11 -25.75 17.74
N THR A 69 -5.47 -25.32 18.96
CA THR A 69 -5.22 -26.11 20.15
C THR A 69 -6.17 -27.30 20.07
N MET A 70 -5.65 -28.42 19.55
CA MET A 70 -6.33 -29.70 19.58
C MET A 70 -6.44 -30.13 21.04
N ASN A 71 -7.52 -29.70 21.70
CA ASN A 71 -7.92 -30.22 23.00
C ASN A 71 -8.27 -31.69 22.77
N GLY A 72 -7.45 -32.57 23.36
CA GLY A 72 -7.61 -34.03 23.30
C GLY A 72 -8.78 -34.56 24.11
#